data_AF-A0A0A0L7D8-F1
#
_entry.id   AF-A0A0A0L7D8-F1
#
_cell.length_a   1.000
_cell.length_b   1.000
_cell.length_c   1.000
_cell.angle_alpha   90.00
_cell.angle_beta   90.00
_cell.angle_gamma   90.00
#
_symmetry.space_group_name_H-M   'P 1'
#
loop_
_entity.id
_entity.type
_entity.pdbx_description
1 polymer ?
#
loop_
_entity_poly.entity_id
_entity_poly.type
_entity_poly.pdbx_seq_one_letter_code
_entity_poly.pdbx_strand_id
1 'polypeptide(L)'
;MKGRLANLEARNAERTAENFKKNNLVKIPRVYWEFTTRQVLTMEFCEGHKVDDIEFMKQSGIEPSKVAKALVEVFAEMVFVHGFLHGDPHPGNILVSPDNLNGFTLVLLDHGIYKQLDEEFRLNYCQLWKAMITLDTNKILQLGEWFGVPKYSKYFPLIFTGRSFDR
;
A
#
# COMPACT_ATOMS: atom_id res chain seq x y z
N MET A 1 16.53 -5.69 23.96
CA MET A 1 15.34 -6.08 23.15
C MET A 1 15.62 -5.90 21.65
N LYS A 2 16.38 -6.80 21.00
CA LYS A 2 16.81 -6.61 19.58
C LYS A 2 16.76 -7.88 18.71
N GLY A 3 15.92 -8.85 19.05
CA GLY A 3 15.92 -10.16 18.35
C GLY A 3 14.55 -10.69 17.97
N ARG A 4 13.57 -9.86 17.60
CA ARG A 4 12.24 -10.31 17.14
C ARG A 4 11.85 -9.79 15.75
N LEU A 5 12.75 -9.07 15.07
CA LEU A 5 12.39 -8.33 13.86
C LEU A 5 12.13 -9.27 12.68
N ALA A 6 13.04 -10.19 12.37
CA ALA A 6 12.88 -11.11 11.23
C ALA A 6 11.63 -12.01 11.33
N ASN A 7 11.33 -12.56 12.51
CA ASN A 7 10.12 -13.38 12.69
C ASN A 7 8.82 -12.57 12.59
N LEU A 8 8.85 -11.30 13.02
CA LEU A 8 7.69 -10.42 12.90
C LEU A 8 7.45 -10.04 11.44
N GLU A 9 8.52 -9.66 10.75
CA GLU A 9 8.53 -9.34 9.33
C GLU A 9 8.06 -10.51 8.47
N ALA A 10 8.56 -11.72 8.73
CA ALA A 10 8.09 -12.95 8.08
C ALA A 10 6.58 -13.16 8.24
N ARG A 11 6.03 -12.96 9.45
CA ARG A 11 4.58 -13.07 9.70
C ARG A 11 3.79 -11.97 9.00
N ASN A 12 4.34 -10.76 8.93
CA ASN A 12 3.73 -9.66 8.19
C ASN A 12 3.69 -9.98 6.69
N ALA A 13 4.75 -10.58 6.14
CA ALA A 13 4.80 -11.04 4.76
C ALA A 13 3.72 -12.09 4.48
N GLU A 14 3.63 -13.16 5.30
CA GLU A 14 2.59 -14.18 5.13
C GLU A 14 1.17 -13.62 5.24
N ARG A 15 0.93 -12.74 6.22
CA ARG A 15 -0.36 -12.05 6.35
C ARG A 15 -0.69 -11.22 5.11
N THR A 16 0.30 -10.52 4.57
CA THR A 16 0.14 -9.71 3.36
C THR A 16 -0.14 -10.59 2.15
N ALA A 17 0.55 -11.74 2.04
CA ALA A 17 0.29 -12.72 0.99
C ALA A 17 -1.16 -13.24 1.03
N GLU A 18 -1.69 -13.53 2.23
CA GLU A 18 -3.08 -13.94 2.40
C GLU A 18 -4.09 -12.85 2.03
N ASN A 19 -3.80 -11.59 2.35
CA ASN A 19 -4.65 -10.46 1.97
C ASN A 19 -4.73 -10.33 0.44
N PHE A 20 -3.60 -10.49 -0.26
CA PHE A 20 -3.50 -10.32 -1.71
C PHE A 20 -3.72 -11.61 -2.52
N LYS A 21 -4.11 -12.73 -1.91
CA LYS A 21 -4.26 -14.02 -2.62
C LYS A 21 -5.22 -14.03 -3.82
N LYS A 22 -6.12 -13.04 -3.92
CA LYS A 22 -7.07 -12.88 -5.04
C LYS A 22 -6.60 -11.85 -6.06
N ASN A 23 -5.49 -11.16 -5.80
CA ASN A 23 -4.92 -10.12 -6.63
C ASN A 23 -3.64 -10.66 -7.30
N ASN A 24 -3.75 -11.03 -8.57
CA ASN A 24 -2.66 -11.63 -9.32
C ASN A 24 -1.57 -10.61 -9.74
N LEU A 25 -1.76 -9.31 -9.47
CA LEU A 25 -0.81 -8.26 -9.80
C LEU A 25 0.28 -8.11 -8.73
N VAL A 26 0.05 -8.64 -7.53
CA VAL A 26 0.96 -8.51 -6.38
C VAL A 26 1.54 -9.86 -6.02
N LYS A 27 2.86 -9.92 -5.91
CA LYS A 27 3.58 -11.09 -5.39
C LYS A 27 4.26 -10.72 -4.09
N ILE A 28 4.02 -11.55 -3.09
CA ILE A 28 4.78 -11.52 -1.84
C ILE A 28 5.70 -12.75 -1.85
N PRO A 29 7.04 -12.57 -1.71
CA PRO A 29 7.98 -13.69 -1.68
C PRO A 29 7.61 -14.70 -0.60
N ARG A 30 7.61 -15.99 -0.95
CA ARG A 30 7.38 -17.05 0.05
C ARG A 30 8.49 -17.03 1.09
N VAL A 31 8.14 -17.03 2.38
CA VAL A 31 9.08 -17.19 3.48
C VAL A 31 9.51 -18.65 3.61
N TYR A 32 10.82 -18.90 3.78
CA TYR A 32 11.38 -20.20 4.14
C TYR A 32 11.70 -20.22 5.64
N TRP A 33 10.76 -20.74 6.43
CA TRP A 33 10.86 -20.76 7.90
C TRP A 33 12.00 -21.64 8.41
N GLU A 34 12.34 -22.70 7.69
CA GLU A 34 13.44 -23.61 8.01
C GLU A 34 14.81 -22.94 7.95
N PHE A 35 14.92 -21.83 7.19
CA PHE A 35 16.15 -21.04 7.05
C PHE A 35 16.06 -19.67 7.74
N THR A 36 14.88 -19.29 8.22
CA THR A 36 14.65 -18.03 8.93
C THR A 36 15.01 -18.17 10.42
N THR A 37 15.80 -17.21 10.92
CA THR A 37 16.18 -17.12 12.33
C THR A 37 15.75 -15.77 12.91
N ARG A 38 16.08 -15.51 14.18
CA ARG A 38 15.75 -14.24 14.85
C ARG A 38 16.43 -13.00 14.23
N GLN A 39 17.50 -13.20 13.47
CA GLN A 39 18.34 -12.14 12.89
C GLN A 39 18.45 -12.21 11.37
N VAL A 40 18.00 -13.30 10.75
CA VAL A 40 18.10 -13.54 9.31
C VAL A 40 16.72 -13.97 8.81
N LEU A 41 16.17 -13.23 7.85
CA LEU A 41 14.98 -13.60 7.10
C LEU A 41 15.40 -14.25 5.78
N THR A 42 14.83 -15.40 5.45
CA THR A 42 15.08 -16.08 4.17
C THR A 42 13.76 -16.26 3.42
N MET A 43 13.73 -15.82 2.17
CA MET A 43 12.53 -15.80 1.33
C MET A 43 12.85 -16.15 -0.12
N GLU A 44 11.81 -16.39 -0.91
CA GLU A 44 11.88 -16.63 -2.35
C GLU A 44 12.67 -15.52 -3.06
N PHE A 45 13.66 -15.93 -3.86
CA PHE A 45 14.33 -15.01 -4.76
C PHE A 45 13.38 -14.62 -5.88
N CYS A 46 13.12 -13.33 -6.02
CA CYS A 46 12.24 -12.79 -7.05
C CYS A 46 13.06 -11.94 -8.03
N GLU A 47 12.88 -12.20 -9.32
CA GLU A 47 13.49 -11.39 -10.38
C GLU A 47 12.67 -10.13 -10.64
N GLY A 48 13.35 -9.05 -11.03
CA GLY A 48 12.72 -7.77 -11.36
C GLY A 48 13.68 -6.61 -11.12
N HIS A 49 13.22 -5.41 -11.48
CA HIS A 49 13.95 -4.17 -11.26
C HIS A 49 13.19 -3.28 -10.28
N LYS A 50 13.89 -2.34 -9.64
CA LYS A 50 13.24 -1.39 -8.72
C LYS A 50 12.13 -0.64 -9.44
N VAL A 51 11.08 -0.32 -8.68
CA VAL A 51 9.89 0.35 -9.21
C VAL A 51 10.14 1.76 -9.78
N ASP A 52 11.29 2.36 -9.49
CA ASP A 52 11.74 3.64 -10.02
C ASP A 52 12.69 3.52 -11.23
N ASP A 53 12.99 2.30 -11.71
CA ASP A 53 13.80 2.06 -12.90
C ASP A 53 12.97 2.25 -14.19
N ILE A 54 12.77 3.51 -14.55
CA ILE A 54 12.00 3.92 -15.74
C ILE A 54 12.64 3.39 -17.04
N GLU A 55 13.96 3.26 -17.08
CA GLU A 55 14.67 2.81 -18.26
C GLU A 55 14.42 1.32 -18.51
N PHE A 56 14.54 0.49 -17.47
CA PHE A 56 14.16 -0.92 -17.54
C PHE A 56 12.71 -1.11 -17.98
N MET A 57 11.78 -0.34 -17.40
CA MET A 57 10.37 -0.43 -17.75
C MET A 57 10.15 -0.18 -19.24
N LYS A 58 10.75 0.89 -19.79
CA LYS A 58 10.67 1.20 -21.23
C LYS A 58 11.25 0.08 -22.10
N GLN A 59 12.43 -0.44 -21.74
CA GLN A 59 13.09 -1.52 -22.47
C GLN A 59 12.27 -2.81 -22.45
N SER A 60 11.55 -3.05 -21.36
CA SER A 60 10.67 -4.21 -21.17
C SER A 60 9.26 -4.00 -21.73
N GLY A 61 8.97 -2.85 -22.36
CA GLY A 61 7.64 -2.52 -22.89
C GLY A 61 6.57 -2.27 -21.80
N ILE A 62 6.99 -2.04 -20.56
CA ILE A 62 6.12 -1.75 -19.42
C ILE A 62 5.92 -0.23 -19.33
N GLU A 63 4.68 0.23 -19.35
CA GLU A 63 4.36 1.66 -19.22
C GLU A 63 4.47 2.11 -17.76
N PRO A 64 5.35 3.08 -17.41
CA PRO A 64 5.51 3.53 -16.02
C PRO A 64 4.23 4.06 -15.38
N SER A 65 3.32 4.64 -16.18
CA SER A 65 2.01 5.12 -15.70
C SER A 65 1.11 3.98 -15.22
N LYS A 66 1.19 2.79 -15.84
CA LYS A 66 0.44 1.60 -15.41
C LYS A 66 1.00 1.06 -14.09
N VAL A 67 2.32 1.05 -13.94
CA VAL A 67 2.98 0.68 -12.67
C VAL A 67 2.57 1.65 -11.56
N ALA A 68 2.63 2.95 -11.81
CA ALA A 68 2.21 3.96 -10.83
C ALA A 68 0.74 3.79 -10.42
N LYS A 69 -0.16 3.55 -11.38
CA LYS A 69 -1.57 3.27 -11.11
C LYS A 69 -1.75 2.01 -10.27
N ALA A 70 -1.06 0.92 -10.63
CA ALA A 70 -1.09 -0.34 -9.89
C ALA A 70 -0.63 -0.16 -8.44
N LEU A 71 0.44 0.61 -8.19
CA LEU A 71 0.87 0.92 -6.83
C LEU A 71 -0.24 1.61 -6.03
N VAL A 72 -0.85 2.66 -6.59
CA VAL A 72 -1.95 3.38 -5.92
C VAL A 72 -3.10 2.42 -5.60
N GLU A 73 -3.47 1.53 -6.52
CA GLU A 73 -4.51 0.52 -6.30
C GLU A 73 -4.14 -0.47 -5.20
N VAL A 74 -2.89 -0.95 -5.15
CA VAL A 74 -2.39 -1.85 -4.10
C VAL A 74 -2.43 -1.19 -2.73
N PHE A 75 -1.94 0.05 -2.60
CA PHE A 75 -2.00 0.78 -1.34
C PHE A 75 -3.44 1.13 -0.93
N ALA A 76 -4.29 1.47 -1.89
CA ALA A 76 -5.72 1.66 -1.64
C ALA A 76 -6.36 0.38 -1.11
N GLU A 77 -6.04 -0.79 -1.68
CA GLU A 77 -6.53 -2.08 -1.20
C GLU A 77 -6.06 -2.36 0.24
N MET A 78 -4.79 -2.11 0.55
CA MET A 78 -4.26 -2.22 1.93
C MET A 78 -5.05 -1.37 2.93
N VAL A 79 -5.40 -0.13 2.56
CA VAL A 79 -6.13 0.81 3.44
C VAL A 79 -7.61 0.44 3.54
N PHE A 80 -8.30 0.35 2.41
CA PHE A 80 -9.77 0.33 2.35
C PHE A 80 -10.36 -1.07 2.45
N VAL A 81 -9.61 -2.11 2.05
CA VAL A 81 -10.09 -3.50 2.07
C VAL A 81 -9.50 -4.26 3.25
N HIS A 82 -8.17 -4.24 3.39
CA HIS A 82 -7.48 -5.09 4.36
C HIS A 82 -7.30 -4.43 5.73
N GLY A 83 -7.22 -3.10 5.79
CA GLY A 83 -6.88 -2.37 7.01
C GLY A 83 -5.49 -2.72 7.55
N PHE A 84 -4.59 -3.21 6.71
CA PHE A 84 -3.23 -3.62 7.06
C PHE A 84 -2.27 -2.94 6.10
N LEU A 85 -1.73 -1.81 6.54
CA LEU A 85 -1.02 -0.86 5.69
C LEU A 85 0.50 -1.03 5.85
N HIS A 86 1.19 -1.17 4.73
CA HIS A 86 2.65 -1.08 4.69
C HIS A 86 3.08 0.36 4.96
N GLY A 87 3.89 0.55 6.01
CA GLY A 87 4.31 1.86 6.49
C GLY A 87 5.60 2.42 5.88
N ASP A 88 6.27 1.69 4.99
CA ASP A 88 7.49 2.15 4.32
C ASP A 88 7.59 1.66 2.86
N PRO A 89 6.82 2.25 1.94
CA PRO A 89 6.79 1.84 0.54
C PRO A 89 7.95 2.46 -0.26
N HIS A 90 9.16 2.40 0.28
CA HIS A 90 10.35 2.90 -0.40
C HIS A 90 10.57 2.16 -1.73
N PRO A 91 11.01 2.83 -2.81
CA PRO A 91 11.20 2.18 -4.12
C PRO A 91 12.12 0.96 -4.10
N GLY A 92 13.08 0.92 -3.17
CA GLY A 92 13.96 -0.23 -2.97
C GLY A 92 13.27 -1.49 -2.45
N ASN A 93 12.07 -1.38 -1.89
CA ASN A 93 11.30 -2.49 -1.33
C ASN A 93 10.32 -3.08 -2.34
N ILE A 94 10.24 -2.51 -3.54
CA ILE A 94 9.24 -2.87 -4.55
C ILE A 94 9.94 -3.13 -5.88
N LEU A 95 9.74 -4.32 -6.42
CA LEU A 95 10.20 -4.66 -7.75
C LEU A 95 9.04 -4.65 -8.75
N VAL A 96 9.35 -4.28 -9.99
CA VAL A 96 8.55 -4.54 -11.17
C VAL A 96 9.19 -5.71 -11.89
N SER A 97 8.43 -6.79 -12.03
CA SER A 97 8.84 -8.02 -12.71
C SER A 97 7.98 -8.22 -13.95
N PRO A 98 8.55 -8.38 -15.16
CA PRO A 98 7.77 -8.71 -16.36
C PRO A 98 6.97 -10.01 -16.15
N ASP A 99 5.72 -10.01 -16.56
CA ASP A 99 4.82 -11.15 -16.39
C ASP A 99 3.96 -11.37 -17.64
N ASN A 100 3.78 -12.63 -18.03
CA ASN A 100 3.07 -12.97 -19.27
C ASN A 100 1.55 -12.82 -19.15
N LEU A 101 0.98 -12.84 -17.94
CA LEU A 101 -0.47 -12.79 -17.73
C LEU A 101 -0.97 -11.34 -17.61
N ASN A 102 -0.29 -10.53 -16.79
CA ASN A 102 -0.69 -9.16 -16.48
C ASN A 102 0.22 -8.09 -17.15
N GLY A 103 1.24 -8.51 -17.88
CA GLY A 103 2.30 -7.65 -18.42
C GLY A 103 3.43 -7.42 -17.42
N PHE A 104 3.09 -7.17 -16.15
CA PHE A 104 4.03 -7.10 -15.04
C PHE A 104 3.38 -7.55 -13.72
N THR A 105 4.22 -7.85 -12.75
CA THR A 105 3.85 -8.11 -11.34
C THR A 105 4.64 -7.16 -10.45
N LEU A 106 3.98 -6.66 -9.40
CA LEU A 106 4.62 -5.90 -8.33
C LEU A 106 5.07 -6.87 -7.23
N VAL A 107 6.36 -6.94 -6.96
CA VAL A 107 6.91 -7.75 -5.87
C VAL A 107 7.20 -6.86 -4.68
N LEU A 108 6.53 -7.10 -3.54
CA LEU A 108 6.82 -6.40 -2.29
C LEU A 108 7.81 -7.22 -1.47
N LEU A 109 8.98 -6.66 -1.17
CA LEU A 109 10.09 -7.37 -0.52
C LEU A 109 10.15 -7.13 0.99
N ASP A 110 9.99 -5.88 1.41
CA ASP A 110 10.11 -5.49 2.82
C ASP A 110 8.76 -5.62 3.52
N HIS A 111 8.76 -6.28 4.69
CA HIS A 111 7.57 -6.38 5.52
C HIS A 111 7.80 -5.95 6.98
N GLY A 112 8.86 -5.18 7.22
CA GLY A 112 9.31 -4.78 8.55
C GLY A 112 8.38 -3.78 9.23
N ILE A 113 7.75 -2.89 8.44
CA ILE A 113 6.91 -1.79 8.96
C ILE A 113 5.49 -1.92 8.41
N TYR A 114 4.58 -2.34 9.28
CA TYR A 114 3.14 -2.40 9.00
C TYR A 114 2.33 -1.79 10.14
N LYS A 115 1.20 -1.19 9.78
CA LYS A 115 0.22 -0.66 10.72
C LYS A 115 -1.12 -1.36 10.51
N GLN A 116 -1.63 -1.94 11.59
CA GLN A 116 -3.04 -2.31 11.65
C GLN A 116 -3.87 -1.03 11.85
N LEU A 117 -4.78 -0.79 10.92
CA LEU A 117 -5.84 0.20 11.08
C LEU A 117 -6.97 -0.44 11.86
N ASP A 118 -7.45 0.23 12.89
CA ASP A 118 -8.68 -0.15 13.57
C ASP A 118 -9.88 0.07 12.63
N GLU A 119 -10.93 -0.72 12.85
CA GLU A 119 -12.08 -0.74 11.95
C GLU A 119 -12.84 0.59 11.96
N GLU A 120 -12.98 1.23 13.12
CA GLU A 120 -13.63 2.53 13.25
C GLU A 120 -12.88 3.60 12.45
N PHE A 121 -11.55 3.69 12.62
CA PHE A 121 -10.70 4.59 11.84
C PHE A 121 -10.84 4.32 10.36
N ARG A 122 -10.77 3.06 9.91
CA ARG A 122 -10.87 2.71 8.50
C ARG A 122 -12.23 3.14 7.92
N LEU A 123 -13.33 2.87 8.64
CA LEU A 123 -14.67 3.26 8.21
C LEU A 123 -14.82 4.78 8.15
N ASN A 124 -14.35 5.51 9.17
CA ASN A 124 -14.37 6.97 9.16
C ASN A 124 -13.52 7.55 8.03
N TYR A 125 -12.38 6.93 7.72
CA TYR A 125 -11.53 7.32 6.60
C TYR A 125 -12.20 7.08 5.24
N CYS A 126 -12.89 5.94 5.06
CA CYS A 126 -13.74 5.70 3.88
C CYS A 126 -14.85 6.76 3.74
N GLN A 127 -15.54 7.08 4.84
CA GLN A 127 -16.58 8.09 4.85
C GLN A 127 -16.03 9.48 4.52
N LEU A 128 -14.81 9.79 4.96
CA LEU A 128 -14.16 11.07 4.64
C LEU A 128 -13.90 11.17 3.14
N TRP A 129 -13.31 10.14 2.52
CA TRP A 129 -13.11 10.08 1.07
C TRP A 129 -14.41 10.19 0.29
N LYS A 130 -15.45 9.46 0.71
CA LYS A 130 -16.78 9.57 0.11
C LYS A 130 -17.32 11.00 0.20
N ALA A 131 -17.27 11.61 1.38
CA ALA A 131 -17.75 12.97 1.61
C ALA A 131 -17.00 14.00 0.76
N MET A 132 -15.68 13.85 0.60
CA MET A 132 -14.89 14.71 -0.30
C MET A 132 -15.31 14.56 -1.77
N ILE A 133 -15.56 13.34 -2.23
CA ILE A 133 -15.99 13.07 -3.61
C ILE A 133 -17.39 13.61 -3.87
N THR A 134 -18.31 13.47 -2.91
CA THR A 134 -19.71 13.96 -3.02
C THR A 134 -19.88 15.41 -2.59
N LEU A 135 -18.81 16.08 -2.15
CA LEU A 135 -18.82 17.43 -1.60
C LEU A 135 -19.82 17.60 -0.44
N ASP A 136 -19.92 16.60 0.44
CA ASP A 136 -20.73 16.67 1.66
C ASP A 136 -19.96 17.43 2.75
N THR A 137 -20.08 18.76 2.73
CA THR A 137 -19.39 19.67 3.66
C THR A 137 -19.69 19.35 5.11
N ASN A 138 -20.93 19.00 5.46
CA ASN A 138 -21.31 18.68 6.84
C ASN A 138 -20.55 17.45 7.33
N LYS A 139 -20.47 16.42 6.48
CA LYS A 139 -19.76 15.19 6.83
C LYS A 139 -18.24 15.40 6.89
N ILE A 140 -17.68 16.23 6.01
CA ILE A 140 -16.26 16.60 6.03
C ILE A 140 -15.90 17.31 7.34
N LEU A 141 -16.71 18.28 7.78
CA LEU A 141 -16.46 19.00 9.04
C LEU A 141 -16.59 18.07 10.25
N GLN A 142 -17.64 17.25 10.30
CA GLN A 142 -17.86 16.27 11.37
C GLN A 142 -16.67 15.29 11.49
N LEU A 143 -16.23 14.72 10.37
CA LEU A 143 -15.09 13.80 10.38
C LEU A 143 -13.78 14.52 10.66
N GLY A 144 -13.64 15.77 10.21
CA GLY A 144 -12.51 16.63 10.55
C GLY A 144 -12.34 16.87 12.04
N GLU A 145 -13.44 17.04 12.78
CA GLU A 145 -13.42 17.08 14.25
C GLU A 145 -12.96 15.75 14.84
N TRP A 146 -13.50 14.62 14.36
CA TRP A 146 -13.12 13.29 14.82
C TRP A 146 -11.64 12.98 14.59
N PHE A 147 -11.08 13.37 13.43
CA PHE A 147 -9.65 13.25 13.12
C PHE A 147 -8.77 14.31 13.82
N GLY A 148 -9.35 15.19 14.67
CA GLY A 148 -8.60 16.16 15.47
C GLY A 148 -8.10 17.39 14.69
N VAL A 149 -8.65 17.67 13.51
CA VAL A 149 -8.22 18.73 12.59
C VAL A 149 -9.38 19.62 12.09
N PRO A 150 -10.27 20.10 12.98
CA PRO A 150 -11.50 20.78 12.59
C PRO A 150 -11.25 22.04 11.74
N LYS A 151 -10.26 22.85 12.12
CA LYS A 151 -9.92 24.11 11.42
C LYS A 151 -9.49 23.91 9.97
N TYR A 152 -8.86 22.77 9.67
CA TYR A 152 -8.27 22.49 8.35
C TYR A 152 -9.14 21.58 7.48
N SER A 153 -10.15 20.94 8.06
CA SER A 153 -11.05 20.00 7.35
C SER A 153 -11.74 20.63 6.13
N LYS A 154 -12.07 21.92 6.21
CA LYS A 154 -12.59 22.72 5.09
C LYS A 154 -11.62 22.91 3.91
N TYR A 155 -10.40 22.41 3.98
CA TYR A 155 -9.45 22.42 2.86
C TYR A 155 -9.23 21.03 2.27
N PHE A 156 -9.82 19.98 2.85
CA PHE A 156 -9.60 18.61 2.41
C PHE A 156 -10.01 18.34 0.95
N PRO A 157 -11.19 18.77 0.45
CA PRO A 157 -11.51 18.63 -0.97
C PRO A 157 -10.50 19.31 -1.88
N LEU A 158 -9.98 20.48 -1.50
CA LEU A 158 -8.97 21.19 -2.28
C LEU A 158 -7.67 20.40 -2.33
N ILE A 159 -7.18 19.93 -1.17
CA ILE A 159 -5.89 19.25 -1.03
C ILE A 159 -5.93 17.87 -1.70
N PHE A 160 -6.97 17.08 -1.44
CA PHE A 160 -7.00 15.67 -1.81
C PHE A 160 -7.71 15.40 -3.14
N THR A 161 -8.60 16.30 -3.58
CA THR A 161 -9.38 16.10 -4.80
C THR A 161 -9.25 17.24 -5.81
N GLY A 162 -8.51 18.31 -5.49
CA GLY A 162 -8.37 19.49 -6.35
C GLY A 162 -9.66 20.28 -6.54
N ARG A 163 -10.67 20.09 -5.69
CA ARG A 163 -12.00 20.73 -5.80
C ARG A 163 -12.14 21.87 -4.80
N SER A 164 -12.61 23.03 -5.27
CA SER A 164 -12.98 24.14 -4.40
C SER A 164 -14.42 24.00 -3.88
N PHE A 165 -14.71 24.69 -2.78
CA PHE A 165 -16.07 24.79 -2.21
C PHE A 165 -16.95 25.82 -2.92
N ASP A 166 -16.44 26.49 -3.96
CA ASP A 166 -17.16 27.55 -4.66
C ASP A 166 -18.19 26.97 -5.63
N ARG A 167 -19.43 26.84 -5.15
CA ARG A 167 -20.67 26.99 -5.91
C ARG A 167 -21.71 27.71 -5.08
#